data_AF-A0A259MD08-F1
#
_entry.id   AF-A0A259MD08-F1
#
_cell.length_a   1.000
_cell.length_b   1.000
_cell.length_c   1.000
_cell.angle_alpha   90.00
_cell.angle_beta   90.00
_cell.angle_gamma   90.00
#
_symmetry.space_group_name_H-M   'P 1'
#
loop_
_entity.id
_entity.type
_entity.pdbx_description
1 polymer ?
#
loop_
_entity_poly.entity_id
_entity_poly.type
_entity_poly.pdbx_seq_one_letter_code
_entity_poly.pdbx_strand_id
1 'polypeptide(L)'
;MSAYQNDIKAVAALKEKFGSSWSAINPESVARMRAQNRFKTGLEIAQYTADIMRKDMEEYDADSSLYTQSLGCWHGFIGQQKLISIKKHLKTTNKRYLYLSGWMVAALRSEFGPLPDQSMHEKTAVSDLIEELYTFLRQADSRELDLLFTALDAARDAGDHAKAAEIQNQIDNFETHIVPIIADIDAGFGNPEATYLLAKRMIEAGACCIQIENQVSDEKQCGHQDGKVTVPHADFLA
;
A
#
# COMPACT_ATOMS: atom_id res chain seq x y z
N MET A 1 -25.03 11.33 1.31
CA MET A 1 -24.03 12.13 2.06
C MET A 1 -22.68 11.46 1.87
N SER A 2 -21.67 12.24 1.53
CA SER A 2 -20.33 11.68 1.30
C SER A 2 -19.67 11.23 2.61
N ALA A 3 -18.60 10.43 2.50
CA ALA A 3 -17.83 9.98 3.67
C ALA A 3 -17.37 11.17 4.54
N TYR A 4 -16.89 12.23 3.88
CA TYR A 4 -16.46 13.45 4.55
C TYR A 4 -17.59 14.11 5.35
N GLN A 5 -18.77 14.27 4.76
CA GLN A 5 -19.93 14.84 5.45
C GLN A 5 -20.40 13.99 6.64
N ASN A 6 -20.35 12.66 6.51
CA ASN A 6 -20.68 11.75 7.59
C ASN A 6 -19.70 11.88 8.77
N ASP A 7 -18.40 12.04 8.48
CA ASP A 7 -17.39 12.26 9.52
C ASP A 7 -17.56 13.60 10.25
N ILE A 8 -17.87 14.69 9.53
CA ILE A 8 -18.18 15.98 10.18
C ILE A 8 -19.33 15.81 11.17
N LYS A 9 -20.42 15.14 10.75
CA LYS A 9 -21.58 14.88 11.59
C LYS A 9 -21.24 14.03 12.81
N ALA A 10 -20.45 12.97 12.61
CA ALA A 10 -20.03 12.08 13.70
C ALA A 10 -19.20 12.84 14.75
N VAL A 11 -18.26 13.69 14.32
CA VAL A 11 -17.43 14.47 15.25
C VAL A 11 -18.24 15.60 15.91
N ALA A 12 -19.18 16.24 15.19
CA ALA A 12 -20.07 17.23 15.76
C ALA A 12 -20.95 16.64 16.87
N ALA A 13 -21.49 15.43 16.66
CA ALA A 13 -22.26 14.71 17.68
C ALA A 13 -21.41 14.36 18.92
N LEU A 14 -20.13 13.99 18.73
CA LEU A 14 -19.20 13.78 19.85
C LEU A 14 -18.92 15.10 20.60
N LYS A 15 -18.67 16.19 19.87
CA LYS A 15 -18.45 17.52 20.47
C LYS A 15 -19.65 17.96 21.31
N GLU A 16 -20.87 17.74 20.82
CA GLU A 16 -22.10 18.01 21.57
C GLU A 16 -22.19 17.16 22.85
N LYS A 17 -21.93 15.85 22.73
CA LYS A 17 -21.95 14.92 23.87
C LYS A 17 -20.96 15.31 24.99
N PHE A 18 -19.77 15.78 24.65
CA PHE A 18 -18.73 16.15 25.63
C PHE A 18 -18.77 17.64 26.04
N GLY A 19 -19.66 18.43 25.43
CA GLY A 19 -19.96 19.80 25.84
C GLY A 19 -18.77 20.76 25.79
N SER A 20 -18.72 21.67 26.76
CA SER A 20 -17.75 22.78 26.79
C SER A 20 -16.29 22.34 26.87
N SER A 21 -16.02 21.14 27.41
CA SER A 21 -14.68 20.57 27.48
C SER A 21 -14.05 20.35 26.09
N TRP A 22 -14.89 20.20 25.06
CA TRP A 22 -14.47 20.01 23.66
C TRP A 22 -14.73 21.26 22.78
N SER A 23 -14.96 22.42 23.39
CA SER A 23 -15.29 23.67 22.67
C SER A 23 -14.27 24.03 21.59
N ALA A 24 -12.98 23.80 21.84
CA ALA A 24 -11.87 24.07 20.91
C ALA A 24 -11.78 23.09 19.72
N ILE A 25 -12.48 21.95 19.76
CA ILE A 25 -12.43 20.96 18.68
C ILE A 25 -13.23 21.47 17.48
N ASN A 26 -12.61 21.56 16.31
CA ASN A 26 -13.31 21.83 15.06
C ASN A 26 -13.70 20.48 14.40
N PRO A 27 -15.01 20.17 14.28
CA PRO A 27 -15.46 18.90 13.68
C PRO A 27 -14.98 18.69 12.24
N GLU A 28 -14.90 19.77 11.46
CA GLU A 28 -14.46 19.72 10.07
C GLU A 28 -12.98 19.41 9.96
N SER A 29 -12.14 20.04 10.79
CA SER A 29 -10.70 19.74 10.82
C SER A 29 -10.43 18.27 11.17
N VAL A 30 -11.14 17.72 12.15
CA VAL A 30 -11.02 16.29 12.50
C VAL A 30 -11.51 15.39 11.37
N ALA A 31 -12.60 15.74 10.68
CA ALA A 31 -13.08 14.99 9.53
C ALA A 31 -12.06 14.98 8.37
N ARG A 32 -11.33 16.08 8.15
CA ARG A 32 -10.24 16.11 7.16
C ARG A 32 -9.11 15.17 7.54
N MET A 33 -8.68 15.18 8.81
CA MET A 33 -7.66 14.25 9.32
C MET A 33 -8.09 12.78 9.16
N ARG A 34 -9.39 12.47 9.33
CA ARG A 34 -9.92 11.12 9.08
C ARG A 34 -9.88 10.75 7.60
N ALA A 35 -10.31 11.65 6.72
CA ALA A 35 -10.26 11.43 5.27
C ALA A 35 -8.81 11.22 4.77
N GLN A 36 -7.87 12.01 5.28
CA GLN A 36 -6.43 11.92 4.99
C GLN A 36 -5.77 10.64 5.55
N ASN A 37 -6.44 9.93 6.47
CA ASN A 37 -5.96 8.68 7.05
C ASN A 37 -7.00 7.55 6.85
N ARG A 38 -7.42 7.36 5.59
CA ARG A 38 -8.38 6.34 5.17
C ARG A 38 -8.00 4.95 5.69
N PHE A 39 -6.76 4.52 5.44
CA PHE A 39 -6.20 3.23 5.86
C PHE A 39 -5.38 3.42 7.14
N LYS A 40 -5.86 2.85 8.25
CA LYS A 40 -5.29 3.03 9.59
C LYS A 40 -4.27 1.96 9.93
N THR A 41 -4.39 0.78 9.34
CA THR A 41 -3.51 -0.37 9.58
C THR A 41 -3.12 -1.04 8.27
N GLY A 42 -2.03 -1.79 8.27
CA GLY A 42 -1.66 -2.60 7.11
C GLY A 42 -2.71 -3.68 6.80
N LEU A 43 -3.40 -4.24 7.79
CA LEU A 43 -4.48 -5.20 7.54
C LEU A 43 -5.65 -4.62 6.73
N GLU A 44 -6.01 -3.35 6.96
CA GLU A 44 -7.00 -2.67 6.12
C GLU A 44 -6.51 -2.52 4.66
N ILE A 45 -5.21 -2.28 4.46
CA ILE A 45 -4.59 -2.22 3.14
C ILE A 45 -4.58 -3.60 2.47
N ALA A 46 -4.15 -4.63 3.20
CA ALA A 46 -4.06 -5.99 2.71
C ALA A 46 -5.43 -6.50 2.23
N GLN A 47 -6.49 -6.29 3.03
CA GLN A 47 -7.85 -6.64 2.62
C GLN A 47 -8.29 -5.86 1.38
N TYR A 48 -8.17 -4.53 1.41
CA TYR A 48 -8.58 -3.68 0.29
C TYR A 48 -7.89 -4.05 -1.01
N THR A 49 -6.59 -4.32 -0.97
CA THR A 49 -5.80 -4.64 -2.15
C THR A 49 -5.93 -6.10 -2.60
N ALA A 50 -6.27 -7.03 -1.70
CA ALA A 50 -6.65 -8.39 -2.07
C ALA A 50 -7.92 -8.39 -2.94
N ASP A 51 -8.92 -7.58 -2.58
CA ASP A 51 -10.17 -7.46 -3.35
C ASP A 51 -9.90 -6.92 -4.77
N ILE A 52 -8.99 -5.94 -4.91
CA ILE A 52 -8.56 -5.42 -6.21
C ILE A 52 -7.88 -6.51 -7.03
N MET A 53 -6.92 -7.23 -6.45
CA MET A 53 -6.19 -8.27 -7.17
C MET A 53 -7.12 -9.39 -7.64
N ARG A 54 -8.08 -9.81 -6.81
CA ARG A 54 -9.07 -10.83 -7.18
C ARG A 54 -9.95 -10.37 -8.35
N LYS A 55 -10.46 -9.13 -8.30
CA LYS A 55 -11.19 -8.53 -9.42
C LYS A 55 -10.35 -8.49 -10.69
N ASP A 56 -9.07 -8.11 -10.58
CA ASP A 56 -8.19 -8.03 -11.73
C ASP A 56 -7.88 -9.40 -12.35
N MET A 57 -7.78 -10.45 -11.53
CA MET A 57 -7.65 -11.84 -12.00
C MET A 57 -8.90 -12.29 -12.76
N GLU A 58 -10.10 -12.04 -12.22
CA GLU A 58 -11.37 -12.37 -12.89
C GLU A 58 -11.50 -11.65 -14.23
N GLU A 59 -11.10 -10.38 -14.30
CA GLU A 59 -11.09 -9.61 -15.55
C GLU A 59 -10.09 -10.18 -16.57
N TYR A 60 -8.91 -10.63 -16.13
CA TYR A 60 -7.93 -11.27 -17.01
C TYR A 60 -8.40 -12.64 -17.52
N ASP A 61 -9.03 -13.44 -16.67
CA ASP A 61 -9.63 -14.74 -17.05
C ASP A 61 -10.71 -14.56 -18.14
N ALA A 62 -11.48 -13.48 -18.06
CA ALA A 62 -12.47 -13.12 -19.07
C ALA A 62 -11.86 -12.52 -20.35
N ASP A 63 -10.78 -11.75 -20.22
CA ASP A 63 -10.08 -11.09 -21.32
C ASP A 63 -8.58 -10.94 -21.03
N SER A 64 -7.76 -11.76 -21.70
CA SER A 64 -6.30 -11.78 -21.56
C SER A 64 -5.59 -10.45 -21.90
N SER A 65 -6.27 -9.51 -22.56
CA SER A 65 -5.73 -8.17 -22.80
C SER A 65 -5.77 -7.27 -21.56
N LEU A 66 -6.55 -7.63 -20.54
CA LEU A 66 -6.72 -6.89 -19.28
C LEU A 66 -5.71 -7.31 -18.20
N TYR A 67 -4.44 -7.42 -18.59
CA TYR A 67 -3.34 -7.77 -17.68
C TYR A 67 -2.95 -6.62 -16.74
N THR A 68 -2.17 -6.95 -15.71
CA THR A 68 -1.65 -6.00 -14.71
C THR A 68 -0.13 -5.86 -14.84
N GLN A 69 0.43 -4.77 -14.32
CA GLN A 69 1.86 -4.50 -14.40
C GLN A 69 2.40 -3.90 -13.10
N SER A 70 3.67 -4.18 -12.81
CA SER A 70 4.39 -3.60 -11.69
C SER A 70 5.85 -3.31 -12.06
N LEU A 71 6.51 -2.53 -11.21
CA LEU A 71 7.96 -2.36 -11.19
C LEU A 71 8.41 -2.53 -9.75
N GLY A 72 9.58 -3.16 -9.58
CA GLY A 72 10.26 -3.25 -8.30
C GLY A 72 10.51 -1.86 -7.72
N CYS A 73 10.21 -1.67 -6.43
CA CYS A 73 10.54 -0.44 -5.72
C CYS A 73 11.33 -0.78 -4.45
N TRP A 74 12.61 -0.39 -4.39
CA TRP A 74 13.49 -0.69 -3.27
C TRP A 74 13.34 0.25 -2.07
N HIS A 75 12.55 1.32 -2.19
CA HIS A 75 12.28 2.27 -1.10
C HIS A 75 10.90 2.92 -1.26
N GLY A 76 10.28 3.30 -0.14
CA GLY A 76 8.95 3.90 -0.09
C GLY A 76 8.81 5.12 -0.96
N PHE A 77 9.81 6.00 -0.95
CA PHE A 77 9.87 7.17 -1.83
C PHE A 77 9.84 6.83 -3.33
N ILE A 78 10.52 5.76 -3.76
CA ILE A 78 10.48 5.32 -5.16
C ILE A 78 9.08 4.82 -5.53
N GLY A 79 8.47 4.02 -4.65
CA GLY A 79 7.08 3.59 -4.81
C GLY A 79 6.12 4.78 -4.90
N GLN A 80 6.30 5.78 -4.04
CA GLN A 80 5.50 7.00 -4.02
C GLN A 80 5.57 7.77 -5.35
N GLN A 81 6.78 8.05 -5.83
CA GLN A 81 6.97 8.79 -7.08
C GLN A 81 6.44 8.01 -8.28
N LYS A 82 6.56 6.67 -8.28
CA LYS A 82 5.94 5.81 -9.30
C LYS A 82 4.43 6.03 -9.36
N LEU A 83 3.74 5.96 -8.22
CA LEU A 83 2.28 6.08 -8.18
C LEU A 83 1.79 7.51 -8.49
N ILE A 84 2.51 8.54 -8.04
CA ILE A 84 2.24 9.93 -8.42
C ILE A 84 2.36 10.10 -9.94
N SER A 85 3.42 9.56 -10.54
CA SER A 85 3.64 9.61 -12.00
C SER A 85 2.51 8.90 -12.76
N ILE A 86 2.10 7.71 -12.31
CA ILE A 86 0.98 6.96 -12.90
C ILE A 86 -0.31 7.79 -12.88
N LYS A 87 -0.71 8.36 -11.74
CA LYS A 87 -1.93 9.17 -11.68
C LYS A 87 -1.82 10.44 -12.55
N LYS A 88 -0.66 11.09 -12.56
CA LYS A 88 -0.43 12.30 -13.39
C LYS A 88 -0.60 12.01 -14.88
N HIS A 89 0.00 10.93 -15.38
CA HIS A 89 0.11 10.67 -16.81
C HIS A 89 -0.96 9.70 -17.34
N LEU A 90 -1.26 8.65 -16.58
CA LEU A 90 -2.19 7.57 -16.97
C LEU A 90 -3.58 7.72 -16.33
N LYS A 91 -3.76 8.71 -15.45
CA LYS A 91 -5.05 9.14 -14.85
C LYS A 91 -5.72 8.16 -13.89
N THR A 92 -5.28 6.90 -13.84
CA THR A 92 -5.77 5.90 -12.89
C THR A 92 -4.66 4.97 -12.42
N THR A 93 -4.81 4.45 -11.20
CA THR A 93 -3.96 3.40 -10.65
C THR A 93 -4.41 1.99 -11.05
N ASN A 94 -5.60 1.85 -11.65
CA ASN A 94 -6.16 0.56 -12.07
C ASN A 94 -5.14 -0.24 -12.92
N LYS A 95 -4.99 -1.55 -12.66
CA LYS A 95 -4.01 -2.45 -13.30
C LYS A 95 -2.52 -2.18 -13.01
N ARG A 96 -2.17 -1.30 -12.06
CA ARG A 96 -0.78 -0.97 -11.71
C ARG A 96 -0.50 -1.32 -10.26
N TYR A 97 0.50 -2.18 -10.04
CA TYR A 97 0.87 -2.68 -8.71
C TYR A 97 2.28 -2.25 -8.29
N LEU A 98 2.59 -2.51 -7.02
CA LEU A 98 3.96 -2.58 -6.51
C LEU A 98 4.53 -3.99 -6.66
N TYR A 99 5.85 -4.08 -6.80
CA TYR A 99 6.59 -5.33 -6.59
C TYR A 99 7.66 -5.08 -5.54
N LEU A 100 7.72 -5.94 -4.53
CA LEU A 100 8.83 -6.02 -3.60
C LEU A 100 9.78 -7.11 -4.09
N SER A 101 11.02 -6.73 -4.36
CA SER A 101 12.05 -7.66 -4.84
C SER A 101 12.95 -8.08 -3.70
N GLY A 102 13.04 -9.39 -3.41
CA GLY A 102 14.00 -9.95 -2.44
C GLY A 102 15.44 -9.57 -2.79
N TRP A 103 15.79 -9.65 -4.08
CA TRP A 103 17.09 -9.19 -4.59
C TRP A 103 17.43 -7.74 -4.21
N MET A 104 16.49 -6.80 -4.39
CA MET A 104 16.76 -5.40 -4.02
C MET A 104 16.80 -5.18 -2.52
N VAL A 105 16.05 -5.96 -1.74
CA VAL A 105 16.16 -5.94 -0.27
C VAL A 105 17.57 -6.38 0.14
N ALA A 106 18.04 -7.52 -0.37
CA ALA A 106 19.39 -8.02 -0.10
C ALA A 106 20.48 -7.01 -0.51
N ALA A 107 20.36 -6.41 -1.69
CA ALA A 107 21.37 -5.52 -2.24
C ALA A 107 21.41 -4.12 -1.58
N LEU A 108 20.28 -3.62 -1.06
CA LEU A 108 20.15 -2.19 -0.70
C LEU A 108 19.58 -1.91 0.68
N ARG A 109 18.92 -2.88 1.34
CA ARG A 109 18.13 -2.65 2.55
C ARG A 109 18.64 -3.34 3.80
N SER A 110 19.53 -4.31 3.61
CA SER A 110 20.20 -5.04 4.67
C SER A 110 21.07 -4.13 5.55
N GLU A 111 21.00 -4.29 6.87
CA GLU A 111 21.91 -3.62 7.82
C GLU A 111 23.37 -4.05 7.62
N PHE A 112 23.61 -5.21 7.01
CA PHE A 112 24.95 -5.69 6.65
C PHE A 112 25.55 -4.97 5.43
N GLY A 113 24.80 -4.05 4.82
CA GLY A 113 25.14 -3.50 3.51
C GLY A 113 24.80 -4.46 2.37
N PRO A 114 25.34 -4.23 1.16
CA PRO A 114 24.97 -5.02 -0.02
C PRO A 114 25.31 -6.50 0.11
N LEU A 115 24.29 -7.36 0.03
CA LEU A 115 24.42 -8.81 0.02
C LEU A 115 23.95 -9.42 -1.32
N PRO A 116 24.44 -10.61 -1.68
CA PRO A 116 23.87 -11.37 -2.79
C PRO A 116 22.47 -11.88 -2.42
N ASP A 117 21.69 -12.22 -3.44
CA ASP A 117 20.30 -12.68 -3.35
C ASP A 117 20.20 -14.15 -2.92
N GLN A 118 20.46 -14.38 -1.64
CA GLN A 118 20.55 -15.71 -1.00
C GLN A 118 19.87 -15.75 0.37
N SER A 119 18.89 -14.87 0.62
CA SER A 119 18.14 -14.80 1.89
C SER A 119 18.99 -14.67 3.17
N MET A 120 20.22 -14.12 3.07
CA MET A 120 21.15 -14.01 4.20
C MET A 120 20.95 -12.74 5.05
N HIS A 121 20.21 -11.76 4.53
CA HIS A 121 19.89 -10.54 5.26
C HIS A 121 18.85 -10.80 6.35
N GLU A 122 18.75 -9.88 7.30
CA GLU A 122 17.70 -9.90 8.32
C GLU A 122 16.31 -9.85 7.68
N LYS A 123 15.52 -10.91 7.91
CA LYS A 123 14.19 -11.08 7.29
C LYS A 123 13.21 -9.94 7.58
N THR A 124 13.43 -9.15 8.63
CA THR A 124 12.60 -7.98 8.96
C THR A 124 12.69 -6.90 7.89
N ALA A 125 13.83 -6.76 7.19
CA ALA A 125 13.98 -5.80 6.11
C ALA A 125 12.93 -5.97 4.99
N VAL A 126 12.43 -7.21 4.80
CA VAL A 126 11.34 -7.51 3.85
C VAL A 126 10.03 -6.89 4.32
N SER A 127 9.58 -7.18 5.55
CA SER A 127 8.33 -6.62 6.08
C SER A 127 8.40 -5.10 6.26
N ASP A 128 9.56 -4.59 6.67
CA ASP A 128 9.77 -3.17 6.95
C ASP A 128 9.68 -2.34 5.66
N LEU A 129 10.17 -2.88 4.53
CA LEU A 129 9.99 -2.23 3.22
C LEU A 129 8.52 -2.18 2.79
N ILE A 130 7.70 -3.19 3.11
CA ILE A 130 6.26 -3.18 2.81
C ILE A 130 5.57 -2.05 3.60
N GLU A 131 5.85 -1.96 4.90
CA GLU A 131 5.30 -0.91 5.75
C GLU A 131 5.77 0.48 5.31
N GLU A 132 7.04 0.63 4.94
CA GLU A 132 7.60 1.87 4.41
C GLU A 132 6.89 2.28 3.10
N LEU A 133 6.74 1.37 2.14
CA LEU A 133 6.03 1.61 0.88
C LEU A 133 4.62 2.15 1.15
N TYR A 134 3.85 1.49 2.00
CA TYR A 134 2.50 1.92 2.30
C TYR A 134 2.45 3.20 3.15
N THR A 135 3.43 3.45 4.02
CA THR A 135 3.56 4.72 4.75
C THR A 135 3.72 5.89 3.78
N PHE A 136 4.60 5.75 2.79
CA PHE A 136 4.81 6.80 1.78
C PHE A 136 3.59 6.99 0.87
N LEU A 137 2.88 5.93 0.50
CA LEU A 137 1.66 6.03 -0.31
C LEU A 137 0.51 6.69 0.47
N ARG A 138 0.31 6.33 1.74
CA ARG A 138 -0.66 7.01 2.63
C ARG A 138 -0.35 8.49 2.77
N GLN A 139 0.92 8.83 2.86
CA GLN A 139 1.32 10.23 2.94
C GLN A 139 1.09 10.99 1.63
N ALA A 140 1.21 10.34 0.47
CA ALA A 140 0.84 10.95 -0.81
C ALA A 140 -0.66 11.24 -0.88
N ASP A 141 -1.52 10.34 -0.38
CA ASP A 141 -2.95 10.58 -0.24
C ASP A 141 -3.23 11.78 0.66
N SER A 142 -2.65 11.78 1.86
CA SER A 142 -2.82 12.85 2.86
C SER A 142 -2.48 14.22 2.27
N ARG A 143 -1.33 14.33 1.60
CA ARG A 143 -0.88 15.58 0.97
C ARG A 143 -1.82 16.05 -0.14
N GLU A 144 -2.23 15.17 -1.05
CA GLU A 144 -3.12 15.56 -2.15
C GLU A 144 -4.53 15.95 -1.65
N LEU A 145 -5.05 15.23 -0.67
CA LEU A 145 -6.32 15.61 -0.01
C LEU A 145 -6.20 16.95 0.72
N ASP A 146 -5.08 17.23 1.37
CA ASP A 146 -4.82 18.53 2.01
C ASP A 146 -4.85 19.70 1.02
N LEU A 147 -4.24 19.52 -0.16
CA LEU A 147 -4.30 20.51 -1.24
C LEU A 147 -5.75 20.73 -1.71
N LEU A 148 -6.55 19.67 -1.82
CA LEU A 148 -7.97 19.78 -2.16
C LEU A 148 -8.76 20.52 -1.07
N PHE A 149 -8.53 20.23 0.21
CA PHE A 149 -9.19 20.94 1.30
C PHE A 149 -8.79 22.42 1.37
N THR A 150 -7.52 22.73 1.10
CA THR A 150 -7.05 24.12 1.01
C THR A 150 -7.73 24.86 -0.14
N ALA A 151 -7.85 24.22 -1.30
CA ALA A 151 -8.56 24.79 -2.45
C ALA A 151 -10.06 24.94 -2.18
N LEU A 152 -10.67 24.01 -1.43
CA LEU A 152 -12.07 24.07 -1.03
C LEU A 152 -12.34 25.28 -0.14
N ASP A 153 -11.46 25.55 0.83
CA ASP A 153 -11.57 26.73 1.69
C ASP A 153 -11.42 28.02 0.87
N ALA A 154 -10.43 28.10 -0.01
CA ALA A 154 -10.23 29.25 -0.89
C ALA A 154 -11.47 29.52 -1.78
N ALA A 155 -12.11 28.47 -2.31
CA ALA A 155 -13.33 28.60 -3.11
C ALA A 155 -14.52 29.09 -2.26
N ARG A 156 -14.65 28.61 -1.02
CA ARG A 156 -15.70 29.06 -0.08
C ARG A 156 -15.50 30.51 0.33
N ASP A 157 -14.28 30.91 0.64
CA ASP A 157 -13.92 32.29 1.02
C ASP A 157 -14.17 33.27 -0.13
N ALA A 158 -13.97 32.83 -1.38
CA ALA A 158 -14.29 33.59 -2.58
C ALA A 158 -15.79 33.62 -2.93
N GLY A 159 -16.64 32.86 -2.24
CA GLY A 159 -18.06 32.69 -2.56
C GLY A 159 -18.32 31.92 -3.86
N ASP A 160 -17.33 31.21 -4.40
CA ASP A 160 -17.45 30.43 -5.63
C ASP A 160 -18.06 29.05 -5.33
N HIS A 161 -19.39 29.03 -5.26
CA HIS A 161 -20.16 27.81 -4.96
C HIS A 161 -19.98 26.70 -6.01
N ALA A 162 -19.78 27.06 -7.28
CA ALA A 162 -19.58 26.10 -8.34
C ALA A 162 -18.22 25.40 -8.18
N LYS A 163 -17.16 26.17 -7.91
CA LYS A 163 -15.83 25.61 -7.68
C LYS A 163 -15.76 24.79 -6.40
N ALA A 164 -16.40 25.25 -5.33
CA ALA A 164 -16.47 24.49 -4.08
C ALA A 164 -17.17 23.14 -4.27
N ALA A 165 -18.25 23.08 -5.06
CA ALA A 165 -18.94 21.83 -5.38
C ALA A 165 -18.08 20.89 -6.25
N GLU A 166 -17.34 21.43 -7.22
CA GLU A 166 -16.39 20.65 -8.03
C GLU A 166 -15.29 20.02 -7.16
N ILE A 167 -14.68 20.80 -6.27
CA ILE A 167 -13.60 20.31 -5.38
C ILE A 167 -14.14 19.28 -4.38
N GLN A 168 -15.34 19.51 -3.82
CA GLN A 168 -16.00 18.52 -2.97
C GLN A 168 -16.19 17.19 -3.71
N ASN A 169 -16.57 17.23 -4.98
CA ASN A 169 -16.70 16.04 -5.82
C ASN A 169 -15.33 15.35 -6.03
N GLN A 170 -14.24 16.10 -6.17
CA GLN A 170 -12.88 15.53 -6.26
C GLN A 170 -12.45 14.86 -4.96
N ILE A 171 -12.79 15.43 -3.80
CA ILE A 171 -12.52 14.82 -2.49
C ILE A 171 -13.33 13.53 -2.32
N ASP A 172 -14.61 13.55 -2.67
CA ASP A 172 -15.51 12.41 -2.49
C ASP A 172 -15.16 11.23 -3.41
N ASN A 173 -14.56 11.51 -4.57
CA ASN A 173 -14.11 10.50 -5.55
C ASN A 173 -12.58 10.38 -5.62
N PHE A 174 -11.88 10.76 -4.55
CA PHE A 174 -10.42 10.70 -4.52
C PHE A 174 -9.93 9.27 -4.74
N GLU A 175 -9.19 9.05 -5.84
CA GLU A 175 -8.51 7.79 -6.10
C GLU A 175 -7.26 7.69 -5.22
N THR A 176 -7.15 6.67 -4.38
CA THR A 176 -5.99 6.46 -3.51
C THR A 176 -4.73 6.06 -4.31
N HIS A 177 -3.55 6.42 -3.80
CA HIS A 177 -2.28 5.89 -4.29
C HIS A 177 -1.99 4.46 -3.78
N ILE A 178 -2.80 3.94 -2.85
CA ILE A 178 -2.68 2.58 -2.32
C ILE A 178 -3.11 1.58 -3.38
N VAL A 179 -2.17 0.71 -3.77
CA VAL A 179 -2.36 -0.34 -4.77
C VAL A 179 -1.85 -1.68 -4.25
N PRO A 180 -2.26 -2.80 -4.86
CA PRO A 180 -1.72 -4.11 -4.52
C PRO A 180 -0.19 -4.19 -4.64
N ILE A 181 0.41 -5.03 -3.79
CA ILE A 181 1.82 -5.40 -3.85
C ILE A 181 1.93 -6.91 -4.00
N ILE A 182 2.77 -7.34 -4.94
CA ILE A 182 3.28 -8.72 -5.00
C ILE A 182 4.59 -8.72 -4.22
N ALA A 183 4.61 -9.42 -3.08
CA ALA A 183 5.74 -9.41 -2.15
C ALA A 183 6.51 -10.73 -2.17
N ASP A 184 7.78 -10.64 -2.56
CA ASP A 184 8.74 -11.75 -2.56
C ASP A 184 9.14 -12.11 -1.11
N ILE A 185 8.94 -13.38 -0.72
CA ILE A 185 9.36 -13.94 0.58
C ILE A 185 10.56 -14.90 0.43
N ASP A 186 11.18 -14.93 -0.75
CA ASP A 186 12.15 -15.95 -1.13
C ASP A 186 11.56 -17.37 -0.95
N ALA A 187 12.30 -18.26 -0.29
CA ALA A 187 11.83 -19.59 0.13
C ALA A 187 11.35 -19.60 1.60
N GLY A 188 10.93 -18.44 2.15
CA GLY A 188 10.33 -18.34 3.48
C GLY A 188 11.32 -18.10 4.64
N PHE A 189 12.61 -17.91 4.36
CA PHE A 189 13.67 -17.67 5.35
C PHE A 189 13.73 -18.71 6.48
N GLY A 190 13.45 -19.98 6.18
CA GLY A 190 13.50 -21.09 7.12
C GLY A 190 12.50 -22.19 6.79
N ASN A 191 12.00 -22.86 7.83
CA ASN A 191 10.99 -23.92 7.72
C ASN A 191 9.55 -23.32 7.57
N PRO A 192 8.49 -24.15 7.46
CA PRO A 192 7.12 -23.65 7.34
C PRO A 192 6.66 -22.75 8.50
N GLU A 193 7.12 -23.00 9.74
CA GLU A 193 6.79 -22.15 10.89
C GLU A 193 7.45 -20.77 10.78
N ALA A 194 8.72 -20.70 10.38
CA ALA A 194 9.42 -19.45 10.11
C ALA A 194 8.77 -18.68 8.96
N THR A 195 8.33 -19.40 7.92
CA THR A 195 7.61 -18.86 6.77
C THR A 195 6.29 -18.23 7.22
N TYR A 196 5.50 -18.93 8.03
CA TYR A 196 4.26 -18.41 8.60
C TYR A 196 4.49 -17.12 9.40
N LEU A 197 5.51 -17.09 10.28
CA LEU A 197 5.80 -15.92 11.11
C LEU A 197 6.18 -14.69 10.27
N LEU A 198 6.97 -14.89 9.21
CA LEU A 198 7.37 -13.82 8.30
C LEU A 198 6.19 -13.35 7.42
N ALA A 199 5.47 -14.28 6.79
CA ALA A 199 4.31 -13.98 5.96
C ALA A 199 3.24 -13.22 6.74
N LYS A 200 2.97 -13.63 7.99
CA LYS A 200 2.06 -12.91 8.89
C LYS A 200 2.47 -11.44 9.06
N ARG A 201 3.75 -11.17 9.34
CA ARG A 201 4.26 -9.79 9.47
C ARG A 201 4.16 -9.00 8.17
N MET A 202 4.45 -9.63 7.03
CA MET A 202 4.32 -8.98 5.71
C MET A 202 2.87 -8.58 5.42
N ILE A 203 1.90 -9.43 5.78
CA ILE A 203 0.47 -9.14 5.65
C ILE A 203 0.03 -8.05 6.63
N GLU A 204 0.49 -8.11 7.89
CA GLU A 204 0.25 -7.06 8.89
C GLU A 204 0.79 -5.69 8.45
N ALA A 205 1.89 -5.67 7.68
CA ALA A 205 2.47 -4.48 7.06
C ALA A 205 1.69 -4.00 5.81
N GLY A 206 0.85 -4.84 5.20
CA GLY A 206 -0.09 -4.47 4.14
C GLY A 206 -0.04 -5.32 2.88
N ALA A 207 0.80 -6.35 2.79
CA ALA A 207 0.85 -7.20 1.59
C ALA A 207 -0.42 -8.06 1.46
N CYS A 208 -1.02 -8.03 0.27
CA CYS A 208 -2.14 -8.91 -0.10
C CYS A 208 -1.72 -10.17 -0.87
N CYS A 209 -0.50 -10.18 -1.41
CA CYS A 209 0.02 -11.27 -2.23
C CYS A 209 1.45 -11.59 -1.79
N ILE A 210 1.69 -12.86 -1.49
CA ILE A 210 2.99 -13.40 -1.15
C ILE A 210 3.43 -14.33 -2.28
N GLN A 211 4.62 -14.07 -2.81
CA GLN A 211 5.30 -14.93 -3.77
C GLN A 211 6.36 -15.74 -3.01
N ILE A 212 6.27 -17.06 -3.08
CA ILE A 212 7.21 -18.02 -2.48
C ILE A 212 7.74 -18.97 -3.55
N GLU A 213 8.99 -19.42 -3.43
CA GLU A 213 9.63 -20.31 -4.38
C GLU A 213 10.09 -21.64 -3.77
N ASN A 214 10.29 -22.66 -4.60
CA ASN A 214 10.65 -24.03 -4.19
C ASN A 214 12.16 -24.30 -4.21
N GLN A 215 12.98 -23.24 -4.23
CA GLN A 215 14.44 -23.38 -4.14
C GLN A 215 14.87 -23.57 -2.69
N VAL A 216 16.01 -24.23 -2.47
CA VAL A 216 16.57 -24.35 -1.13
C VAL A 216 17.10 -22.98 -0.69
N SER A 217 16.73 -22.51 0.51
CA SER A 217 17.02 -21.15 0.97
C SER A 217 18.52 -20.83 1.15
N ASP A 218 19.35 -21.82 1.50
CA ASP A 218 20.78 -21.67 1.77
C ASP A 218 21.67 -21.87 0.53
N GLU A 219 21.16 -22.56 -0.49
CA GLU A 219 21.72 -22.62 -1.85
C GLU A 219 20.90 -21.77 -2.84
N LYS A 220 20.08 -20.84 -2.33
CA LYS A 220 19.28 -19.95 -3.16
C LYS A 220 20.23 -19.13 -4.03
N GLN A 221 19.91 -19.07 -5.31
CA GLN A 221 20.54 -18.18 -6.25
C GLN A 221 19.46 -17.50 -7.07
N CYS A 222 19.77 -16.28 -7.52
CA CYS A 222 18.92 -15.52 -8.44
C CYS A 222 18.49 -16.40 -9.62
N GLY A 223 17.24 -16.27 -10.06
CA GLY A 223 16.63 -17.13 -11.08
C GLY A 223 17.39 -17.25 -12.42
N HIS A 224 18.31 -16.33 -12.70
CA HIS A 224 19.15 -16.29 -13.90
C HIS A 224 20.49 -17.04 -13.78
N GLN A 225 20.82 -17.56 -12.59
CA GLN A 225 22.07 -18.27 -12.34
C GLN A 225 21.88 -19.79 -12.50
N ASP A 226 22.83 -20.45 -13.16
CA ASP A 226 22.87 -21.93 -13.26
C ASP A 226 23.28 -22.56 -11.91
N GLY A 227 22.73 -23.73 -11.58
CA GLY A 227 23.05 -24.45 -10.33
C GLY A 227 21.99 -24.37 -9.23
N LYS A 228 20.76 -23.94 -9.57
CA LYS A 228 19.63 -23.88 -8.63
C LYS A 228 19.28 -25.28 -8.10
N VAL A 229 19.06 -25.36 -6.78
CA VAL A 229 18.60 -26.58 -6.11
C VAL A 229 17.17 -26.38 -5.63
N THR A 230 16.34 -27.40 -5.83
CA THR A 230 14.92 -27.40 -5.48
C THR A 230 14.61 -28.41 -4.38
N VAL A 231 13.63 -28.10 -3.54
CA VAL A 231 13.10 -29.04 -2.55
C VAL A 231 12.05 -29.99 -3.17
N PRO A 232 11.80 -31.17 -2.58
CA PRO A 232 10.64 -31.99 -2.90
C PRO A 232 9.32 -31.21 -2.75
N HIS A 233 8.30 -31.57 -3.54
CA HIS A 233 6.99 -30.92 -3.51
C HIS A 233 6.34 -30.92 -2.11
N ALA A 234 6.54 -31.98 -1.33
CA ALA A 234 5.97 -32.06 0.01
C ALA A 234 6.46 -30.93 0.94
N ASP A 235 7.71 -30.49 0.77
CA ASP A 235 8.29 -29.42 1.56
C ASP A 235 7.76 -28.05 1.11
N PHE A 236 7.60 -27.85 -0.21
CA PHE A 236 7.05 -26.60 -0.76
C PHE A 236 5.55 -26.42 -0.50
N LEU A 237 4.79 -27.51 -0.40
CA LEU A 237 3.35 -27.48 -0.12
C LEU A 237 3.00 -27.29 1.36
N ALA A 238 3.97 -27.49 2.27
CA ALA A 238 3.79 -27.42 3.72
C ALA A 238 3.77 -25.97 4.24
#